data_AF-A0A426S8D6-F1
#
_entry.id   AF-A0A426S8D6-F1
#
_cell.length_a   1.000
_cell.length_b   1.000
_cell.length_c   1.000
_cell.angle_alpha   90.00
_cell.angle_beta   90.00
_cell.angle_gamma   90.00
#
_symmetry.space_group_name_H-M   'P 1'
#
loop_
_entity.id
_entity.type
_entity.pdbx_description
1 polymer ?
#
loop_
_entity_poly.entity_id
_entity_poly.type
_entity_poly.pdbx_seq_one_letter_code
_entity_poly.pdbx_strand_id
1 'polypeptide(L)'
;MPRFHTAPSLSPSIHAKYRRPACTPRPPHHRDPARWLLSTDALALARWLGERGYCAWGRCAAPGCDRCFIDTGRRAPQRYCSTRCGTRVRVAAHRDRGR
;
A
#
# COMPACT_ATOMS: atom_id res chain seq x y z
N MET A 1 17.83 4.54 34.91
CA MET A 1 17.54 3.47 33.92
C MET A 1 16.19 2.83 34.22
N PRO A 2 15.21 2.96 33.32
CA PRO A 2 14.27 1.86 32.99
C PRO A 2 14.01 1.78 31.47
N ARG A 3 14.34 0.65 30.84
CA ARG A 3 13.43 -0.45 30.42
C ARG A 3 12.49 -0.15 29.23
N PHE A 4 12.82 -0.80 28.11
CA PHE A 4 11.96 -1.45 27.11
C PHE A 4 10.48 -1.03 27.07
N HIS A 5 10.03 -0.49 25.94
CA HIS A 5 8.73 -0.83 25.36
C HIS A 5 8.89 -0.99 23.83
N THR A 6 9.00 -2.23 23.34
CA THR A 6 7.94 -3.05 22.71
C THR A 6 7.48 -2.54 21.34
N ALA A 7 7.40 -3.50 20.41
CA ALA A 7 6.91 -3.38 19.05
C ALA A 7 5.70 -2.43 18.91
N PRO A 8 5.55 -1.71 17.78
CA PRO A 8 4.36 -0.92 17.54
C PRO A 8 3.17 -1.87 17.61
N SER A 9 2.34 -1.66 18.63
CA SER A 9 1.03 -2.25 18.76
C SER A 9 0.26 -1.92 17.49
N LEU A 10 0.25 -2.88 16.55
CA LEU A 10 -0.66 -2.88 15.42
C LEU A 10 -2.07 -2.95 16.02
N SER A 11 -2.74 -1.80 16.06
CA SER A 11 -4.06 -1.65 16.65
C SER A 11 -5.02 -2.72 16.11
N PRO A 12 -5.70 -3.47 16.99
CA PRO A 12 -6.69 -4.48 16.58
C PRO A 12 -7.85 -3.87 15.78
N SER A 13 -8.07 -2.56 15.88
CA SER A 13 -9.17 -1.83 15.21
C SER A 13 -9.04 -1.72 13.69
N ILE A 14 -7.84 -1.88 13.12
CA ILE A 14 -7.69 -1.87 11.65
C ILE A 14 -8.36 -3.12 11.06
N HIS A 15 -8.37 -4.26 11.77
CA HIS A 15 -9.00 -5.49 11.29
C HIS A 15 -10.52 -5.52 11.40
N ALA A 16 -11.16 -4.70 12.25
CA ALA A 16 -12.62 -4.68 12.34
C ALA A 16 -13.28 -4.18 11.03
N LYS A 17 -12.63 -3.24 10.32
CA LYS A 17 -13.07 -2.77 8.99
C LYS A 17 -12.78 -3.77 7.86
N TYR A 18 -11.84 -4.70 8.09
CA TYR A 18 -11.53 -5.83 7.20
C TYR A 18 -12.18 -7.14 7.65
N ARG A 19 -13.09 -7.13 8.64
CA ARG A 19 -14.00 -8.24 8.90
C ARG A 19 -15.01 -8.26 7.75
N ARG A 20 -14.51 -8.58 6.56
CA ARG A 20 -15.31 -8.86 5.39
C ARG A 20 -16.23 -10.00 5.81
N PRO A 21 -17.56 -9.87 5.68
CA PRO A 21 -18.37 -11.07 5.55
C PRO A 21 -17.67 -11.87 4.46
N ALA A 22 -17.32 -13.12 4.74
CA ALA A 22 -16.80 -14.01 3.72
C ALA A 22 -17.94 -14.30 2.73
N CYS A 23 -18.34 -13.29 1.95
CA CYS A 23 -18.99 -13.45 0.67
C CYS A 23 -17.90 -13.95 -0.28
N THR A 24 -17.34 -15.12 0.02
CA THR A 24 -16.79 -15.96 -1.04
C THR A 24 -18.00 -16.28 -1.89
N PRO A 25 -18.09 -15.74 -3.12
CA PRO A 25 -19.22 -16.08 -3.96
C PRO A 25 -19.20 -17.61 -4.10
N ARG A 26 -20.35 -18.26 -3.97
CA ARG A 26 -20.39 -19.71 -4.19
C ARG A 26 -20.11 -19.96 -5.67
N PRO A 27 -19.14 -20.82 -6.04
CA PRO A 27 -18.85 -21.07 -7.44
C PRO A 27 -20.12 -21.64 -8.12
N PRO A 28 -20.45 -21.20 -9.34
CA PRO A 28 -21.55 -21.76 -10.11
C PRO A 28 -21.23 -23.20 -10.54
N HIS A 29 -22.16 -24.14 -10.32
CA HIS A 29 -21.96 -25.57 -10.58
C HIS A 29 -21.80 -25.95 -12.07
N HIS A 30 -21.98 -25.01 -12.99
CA HIS A 30 -22.05 -25.29 -14.44
C HIS A 30 -21.55 -24.14 -15.33
N ARG A 31 -20.48 -23.42 -14.99
CA ARG A 31 -19.84 -22.56 -16.02
C ARG A 31 -18.46 -22.11 -15.57
N ASP A 32 -17.51 -22.30 -16.48
CA ASP A 32 -16.15 -21.77 -16.52
C ASP A 32 -15.65 -21.12 -15.20
N PRO A 33 -14.94 -21.88 -14.36
CA PRO A 33 -14.42 -21.36 -13.09
C PRO A 33 -13.44 -20.19 -13.28
N ALA A 34 -12.75 -20.11 -14.42
CA ALA A 34 -11.84 -19.01 -14.72
C ALA A 34 -12.62 -17.70 -14.87
N ARG A 35 -13.73 -17.71 -15.62
CA ARG A 35 -14.58 -16.52 -15.78
C ARG A 35 -15.18 -16.03 -14.47
N TRP A 36 -15.62 -16.95 -13.63
CA TRP A 36 -16.16 -16.61 -12.30
C TRP A 36 -15.08 -15.95 -11.42
N LEU A 37 -13.89 -16.54 -11.34
CA LEU A 37 -12.77 -16.00 -10.57
C LEU A 37 -12.37 -14.61 -11.08
N LEU A 38 -12.20 -14.46 -12.40
CA LEU A 38 -11.87 -13.18 -13.04
C LEU A 38 -12.88 -12.08 -12.70
N SER A 39 -14.18 -12.37 -12.76
CA SER A 39 -15.22 -11.38 -12.42
C SER A 39 -15.22 -10.98 -10.94
N THR A 40 -14.94 -11.93 -10.05
CA THR A 40 -14.88 -11.71 -8.59
C THR A 40 -13.66 -10.88 -8.23
N ASP A 41 -12.50 -11.23 -8.78
CA ASP A 41 -11.25 -10.52 -8.57
C ASP A 41 -11.32 -9.11 -9.15
N ALA A 42 -11.88 -8.94 -10.34
CA ALA A 42 -12.08 -7.63 -10.96
C ALA A 42 -12.94 -6.71 -10.09
N LEU A 43 -14.06 -7.20 -9.54
CA LEU A 43 -14.91 -6.42 -8.64
C LEU A 43 -14.20 -6.09 -7.32
N ALA A 44 -13.47 -7.06 -6.74
CA ALA A 44 -12.72 -6.85 -5.51
C ALA A 44 -11.63 -5.78 -5.68
N LEU A 45 -10.93 -5.80 -6.83
CA LEU A 45 -9.93 -4.80 -7.19
C LEU A 45 -10.57 -3.44 -7.44
N ALA A 46 -11.68 -3.36 -8.17
CA ALA A 46 -12.39 -2.10 -8.42
C ALA A 46 -12.84 -1.42 -7.11
N ARG A 47 -13.38 -2.20 -6.15
CA ARG A 47 -13.76 -1.68 -4.83
C ARG A 47 -12.55 -1.21 -4.03
N TRP A 48 -11.47 -1.99 -4.04
CA TRP A 48 -10.23 -1.64 -3.35
C TRP A 48 -9.60 -0.36 -3.91
N LEU A 49 -9.62 -0.18 -5.23
CA LEU A 49 -9.16 1.04 -5.91
C LEU A 49 -10.08 2.23 -5.58
N GLY A 50 -11.40 2.03 -5.61
CA GLY A 50 -12.38 3.07 -5.28
C GLY A 50 -12.28 3.56 -3.83
N GLU A 51 -12.03 2.66 -2.87
CA GLU A 51 -11.84 3.03 -1.46
C GLU A 51 -10.54 3.78 -1.19
N ARG A 52 -9.48 3.53 -1.98
CA ARG A 52 -8.17 4.14 -1.78
C ARG A 52 -7.98 5.42 -2.61
N GLY A 53 -8.60 5.49 -3.79
CA GLY A 53 -8.58 6.69 -4.64
C GLY A 53 -7.24 6.99 -5.32
N TYR A 54 -6.22 6.13 -5.17
CA TYR A 54 -4.93 6.28 -5.85
C TYR A 54 -4.30 4.93 -6.20
N CYS A 55 -3.47 4.94 -7.25
CA CYS A 55 -2.63 3.80 -7.60
C CYS A 55 -1.64 3.56 -6.46
N ALA A 56 -1.72 2.40 -5.81
CA ALA A 56 -0.84 2.02 -4.71
C ALA A 56 0.56 1.62 -5.17
N TRP A 57 1.02 2.07 -6.34
CA TRP A 57 2.36 1.78 -6.84
C TRP A 57 2.88 2.93 -7.68
N GLY A 58 4.20 3.04 -7.74
CA GLY A 58 4.87 4.09 -8.49
C GLY A 58 6.37 3.84 -8.63
N ARG A 59 7.02 4.70 -9.41
CA ARG A 59 8.49 4.77 -9.50
C ARG A 59 9.04 5.75 -8.46
N CYS A 60 10.22 5.46 -7.95
CA CYS A 60 10.90 6.33 -7.00
C CYS A 60 11.16 7.72 -7.60
N ALA A 61 10.75 8.79 -6.92
CA ALA A 61 11.00 10.16 -7.36
C ALA A 61 12.45 10.66 -7.10
N ALA A 62 13.36 9.79 -6.63
CA ALA A 62 14.72 10.20 -6.29
C ALA A 62 15.62 10.19 -7.55
N PRO A 63 16.46 11.22 -7.78
CA PRO A 63 17.31 11.29 -8.97
C PRO A 63 18.25 10.08 -9.11
N GLY A 64 18.23 9.36 -10.23
CA GLY A 64 19.05 8.16 -10.42
C GLY A 64 18.60 6.95 -9.57
N CYS A 65 17.29 6.77 -9.39
CA CYS A 65 16.73 5.58 -8.76
C CYS A 65 15.52 5.08 -9.56
N ASP A 66 15.66 3.92 -10.20
CA ASP A 66 14.61 3.34 -11.07
C ASP A 66 13.75 2.28 -10.37
N ARG A 67 13.84 2.19 -9.04
CA ARG A 67 13.09 1.21 -8.26
C ARG A 67 11.60 1.58 -8.21
N CYS A 68 10.76 0.59 -8.49
CA CYS A 68 9.32 0.63 -8.21
C CYS A 68 9.04 0.35 -6.74
N PHE A 69 7.92 0.85 -6.24
CA PHE A 69 7.42 0.56 -4.90
C PHE A 69 5.91 0.40 -4.90
N ILE A 70 5.41 -0.26 -3.86
CA ILE A 70 3.98 -0.37 -3.57
C ILE A 70 3.72 0.47 -2.31
N ASP A 71 2.84 1.46 -2.44
CA ASP A 71 2.36 2.29 -1.35
C ASP A 71 1.46 1.45 -0.44
N THR A 72 1.91 1.25 0.79
CA THR A 72 1.18 0.49 1.81
C THR A 72 0.21 1.37 2.62
N GLY A 73 0.06 2.65 2.24
CA GLY A 73 -1.01 3.53 2.72
C GLY A 73 -0.77 4.13 4.10
N ARG A 74 0.43 4.68 4.36
CA ARG A 74 0.73 5.34 5.64
C ARG A 74 0.47 6.85 5.55
N ARG A 75 -0.78 7.27 5.77
CA ARG A 75 -1.27 8.66 6.00
C ARG A 75 -1.03 9.69 4.86
N ALA A 76 -0.14 9.42 3.91
CA ALA A 76 0.12 10.25 2.73
C ALA A 76 0.67 9.38 1.59
N PRO A 77 0.48 9.77 0.32
CA PRO A 77 1.00 9.04 -0.83
C PRO A 77 2.51 8.85 -0.74
N GLN A 78 2.98 7.61 -0.79
CA GLN A 78 4.41 7.29 -0.82
C GLN A 78 5.02 7.81 -2.14
N ARG A 79 6.13 8.56 -2.06
CA ARG A 79 6.84 9.11 -3.23
C ARG A 79 8.20 8.46 -3.53
N TYR A 80 8.72 7.70 -2.58
CA TYR A 80 10.06 7.11 -2.65
C TYR A 80 10.01 5.63 -2.34
N CYS A 81 10.93 4.84 -2.92
CA CYS A 81 10.96 3.40 -2.69
C CYS A 81 11.30 3.00 -1.24
N SER A 82 11.97 3.88 -0.48
CA SER A 82 12.32 3.66 0.92
C SER A 82 12.68 4.98 1.63
N THR A 83 12.77 4.93 2.96
CA THR A 83 13.24 6.05 3.80
C THR A 83 14.62 6.55 3.37
N ARG A 84 15.51 5.66 2.93
CA ARG A 84 16.86 6.03 2.45
C ARG A 84 16.81 7.00 1.27
N CYS A 85 15.99 6.71 0.25
CA CYS A 85 15.81 7.60 -0.89
C CYS A 85 15.14 8.93 -0.48
N GLY A 86 14.17 8.88 0.44
CA GLY A 86 13.54 10.08 0.97
C GLY A 86 14.51 11.00 1.74
N THR A 87 15.37 10.45 2.59
CA THR A 87 16.40 11.21 3.31
C THR A 87 17.43 11.79 2.35
N ARG A 88 17.89 11.03 1.34
CA ARG A 88 18.87 11.50 0.36
C ARG A 88 18.39 12.76 -0.37
N VAL A 89 17.14 12.76 -0.84
CA VAL A 89 16.55 13.92 -1.54
C VAL A 89 16.40 15.11 -0.60
N ARG A 90 15.94 14.90 0.64
CA ARG A 90 15.84 15.97 1.65
C ARG A 90 17.18 16.61 1.97
N VAL A 91 18.23 15.79 2.13
CA VAL A 91 19.57 16.28 2.44
C VAL A 91 20.16 17.07 1.27
N ALA A 92 19.98 16.61 0.03
CA ALA A 92 20.40 17.37 -1.16
C ALA A 92 19.73 18.76 -1.19
N ALA A 93 18.40 18.80 -1.05
CA ALA A 93 17.65 20.06 -1.01
C ALA A 93 18.03 20.98 0.17
N HIS A 94 18.48 20.43 1.30
CA HIS A 94 18.99 21.23 2.41
C HIS A 94 20.34 21.87 2.09
N ARG A 95 21.27 21.11 1.47
CA ARG A 95 22.58 21.63 1.05
C ARG A 95 22.46 22.71 -0.02
N ASP A 96 21.50 22.59 -0.92
CA ASP A 96 21.28 23.55 -1.99
C ASP A 96 20.74 24.90 -1.49
N ARG A 97 20.06 24.92 -0.33
CA ARG A 97 19.57 26.16 0.32
C ARG A 97 20.63 26.88 1.14
N GLY A 98 21.71 26.18 1.49
CA GLY A 98 22.84 26.73 2.24
C GLY A 98 23.96 27.28 1.38
N ARG A 99 23.80 27.24 0.05
CA ARG A 99 24.62 27.95 -0.94
C ARG A 99 23.87 29.18 -1.43
#